data_AF-A0A841R1H6-F1
#
_entry.id   AF-A0A841R1H6-F1
#
_cell.length_a   1.000
_cell.length_b   1.000
_cell.length_c   1.000
_cell.angle_alpha   90.00
_cell.angle_beta   90.00
_cell.angle_gamma   90.00
#
_symmetry.space_group_name_H-M   'P 1'
#
loop_
_entity.id
_entity.type
_entity.pdbx_description
1 polymer ?
#
loop_
_entity_poly.entity_id
_entity_poly.type
_entity_poly.pdbx_seq_one_letter_code
_entity_poly.pdbx_strand_id
1 'polypeptide(L)'
;MHKRVAALLLGIGIGMMPWTTFAYNHYAPNSFDEVERYTAGYQAAATLIEAGAAPGYDATLLERPHLTRFELARAVAAMLRDGYLTPAQREALTPTQKEYARELQALGVGTESKPRGNIEISGDLRLRHTEGTESENDARVRIGAVYTTN
;
A
#
# COMPACT_ATOMS: atom_id res chain seq x y z
N MET A 1 -22.57 -45.44 -2.84
CA MET A 1 -22.34 -43.99 -3.04
C MET A 1 -21.39 -43.53 -1.94
N HIS A 2 -20.08 -43.75 -2.07
CA HIS A 2 -19.09 -42.82 -2.64
C HIS A 2 -19.11 -41.44 -1.98
N LYS A 3 -18.04 -40.87 -1.42
CA LYS A 3 -16.71 -41.31 -0.94
C LYS A 3 -16.32 -40.19 0.05
N ARG A 4 -15.62 -40.57 1.12
CA ARG A 4 -15.08 -39.69 2.18
C ARG A 4 -14.21 -38.60 1.55
N VAL A 5 -14.48 -37.33 1.84
CA VAL A 5 -13.54 -36.24 1.50
C VAL A 5 -12.43 -36.26 2.54
N ALA A 6 -11.25 -36.61 2.04
CA ALA A 6 -10.03 -36.79 2.80
C ALA A 6 -9.49 -35.44 3.27
N ALA A 7 -9.20 -35.36 4.57
CA ALA A 7 -8.16 -34.48 5.09
C ALA A 7 -6.81 -34.95 4.53
N LEU A 8 -6.15 -34.12 3.75
CA LEU A 8 -4.79 -34.34 3.23
C LEU A 8 -4.26 -32.96 2.80
N LEU A 9 -3.39 -32.31 3.59
CA LEU A 9 -1.94 -32.13 3.37
C LEU A 9 -1.69 -30.63 3.64
N LEU A 10 -0.58 -30.13 4.16
CA LEU A 10 0.75 -30.67 4.41
C LEU A 10 1.37 -29.72 5.45
N GLY A 11 2.08 -30.27 6.43
CA GLY A 11 2.84 -29.46 7.38
C GLY A 11 3.75 -28.48 6.65
N ILE A 12 3.67 -27.20 7.04
CA ILE A 12 4.63 -26.18 6.64
C ILE A 12 5.94 -26.56 7.32
N GLY A 13 6.69 -27.45 6.69
CA GLY A 13 8.11 -27.58 6.91
C GLY A 13 8.72 -26.27 6.46
N ILE A 14 9.11 -25.44 7.44
CA ILE A 14 9.97 -24.28 7.23
C ILE A 14 11.33 -24.85 6.79
N GLY A 15 11.43 -25.22 5.52
CA GLY A 15 12.70 -25.43 4.86
C GLY A 15 13.37 -24.07 4.82
N MET A 16 14.46 -23.93 5.58
CA MET A 16 15.39 -22.82 5.48
C MET A 16 15.76 -22.62 4.01
N MET A 17 15.09 -21.70 3.33
CA MET A 17 15.59 -21.17 2.08
C MET A 17 16.78 -20.27 2.43
N PRO A 18 17.94 -20.46 1.79
CA PRO A 18 19.08 -19.59 2.00
C PRO A 18 18.66 -18.16 1.67
N TRP A 19 18.88 -17.25 2.62
CA TRP A 19 18.61 -15.83 2.48
C TRP A 19 19.59 -15.26 1.45
N THR A 20 19.31 -15.46 0.15
CA THR A 20 20.05 -14.81 -0.92
C THR A 20 19.65 -13.35 -0.90
N THR A 21 20.47 -12.53 -0.25
CA THR A 21 20.37 -11.07 -0.27
C THR A 21 20.62 -10.58 -1.69
N PHE A 22 19.57 -10.53 -2.51
CA PHE A 22 19.65 -9.95 -3.85
C PHE A 22 19.66 -8.42 -3.76
N ALA A 23 20.56 -7.83 -4.53
CA ALA A 23 20.94 -6.43 -4.51
C ALA A 23 19.75 -5.49 -4.73
N TYR A 24 19.70 -4.44 -3.91
CA TYR A 24 18.78 -3.31 -4.06
C TYR A 24 19.13 -2.55 -5.34
N ASN A 25 18.30 -2.62 -6.38
CA ASN A 25 18.53 -1.85 -7.60
C ASN A 25 18.20 -0.36 -7.33
N HIS A 26 19.24 0.49 -7.35
CA HIS A 26 19.13 1.95 -7.14
C HIS A 26 18.40 2.66 -8.29
N TYR A 27 18.30 2.03 -9.46
CA TYR A 27 17.33 2.43 -10.48
C TYR A 27 15.96 1.95 -9.99
N ALA A 28 15.19 2.85 -9.36
CA ALA A 28 13.80 2.56 -9.03
C ALA A 28 13.05 2.26 -10.35
N PRO A 29 12.67 0.99 -10.63
CA PRO A 29 12.05 0.65 -11.90
C PRO A 29 10.72 1.40 -12.04
N ASN A 30 10.32 1.72 -13.27
CA ASN A 30 9.01 2.32 -13.48
C ASN A 30 7.91 1.35 -13.01
N SER A 31 6.84 1.86 -12.41
CA SER A 31 5.73 1.03 -11.94
C SER A 31 5.05 0.23 -13.07
N PHE A 32 5.21 0.66 -14.32
CA PHE A 32 4.72 -0.03 -15.52
C PHE A 32 5.75 -0.94 -16.18
N ASP A 33 6.99 -0.98 -15.67
CA ASP A 33 7.98 -1.93 -16.16
C ASP A 33 7.60 -3.36 -15.77
N GLU A 34 8.12 -4.32 -16.55
CA GLU A 34 7.95 -5.73 -16.27
C GLU A 34 8.59 -6.12 -14.94
N VAL A 35 7.95 -7.04 -14.24
CA VAL A 35 8.40 -7.49 -12.93
C VAL A 35 9.60 -8.41 -13.03
N GLU A 36 10.62 -8.15 -12.20
CA GLU A 36 11.78 -9.01 -12.07
C GLU A 36 11.43 -10.23 -11.19
N ARG A 37 11.17 -11.38 -11.83
CA ARG A 37 10.68 -12.60 -11.16
C ARG A 37 11.69 -13.27 -10.20
N TYR A 38 12.96 -12.88 -10.25
CA TYR A 38 13.99 -13.38 -9.35
C TYR A 38 14.10 -12.57 -8.05
N THR A 39 13.37 -11.46 -7.93
CA THR A 39 13.44 -10.60 -6.74
C THR A 39 12.76 -11.25 -5.54
N ALA A 40 13.28 -10.98 -4.34
CA ALA A 40 12.68 -11.46 -3.11
C ALA A 40 11.26 -10.91 -2.91
N GLY A 41 10.99 -9.67 -3.35
CA GLY A 41 9.66 -9.08 -3.29
C GLY A 41 8.66 -9.79 -4.19
N TYR A 42 9.07 -10.18 -5.40
CA TYR A 42 8.24 -11.00 -6.29
C TYR A 42 7.98 -12.38 -5.69
N GLN A 43 9.03 -13.10 -5.27
CA GLN A 43 8.89 -14.48 -4.80
C GLN A 43 7.98 -14.59 -3.56
N ALA A 44 8.09 -13.65 -2.63
CA ALA A 44 7.21 -13.59 -1.46
C ALA A 44 5.74 -13.33 -1.81
N ALA A 45 5.49 -12.39 -2.75
CA ALA A 45 4.14 -12.12 -3.23
C ALA A 45 3.55 -13.31 -3.99
N ALA A 46 4.33 -13.90 -4.90
CA ALA A 46 3.96 -15.05 -5.70
C ALA A 46 3.56 -16.24 -4.83
N THR A 47 4.37 -16.56 -3.81
CA THR A 47 4.09 -17.66 -2.86
C THR A 47 2.72 -17.51 -2.20
N LEU A 48 2.35 -16.29 -1.80
CA LEU A 48 1.06 -16.04 -1.15
C LEU A 48 -0.11 -15.99 -2.13
N ILE A 49 0.10 -15.51 -3.35
CA ILE A 49 -0.89 -15.55 -4.43
C ILE A 49 -1.20 -17.00 -4.82
N GLU A 50 -0.18 -17.83 -5.00
CA GLU A 50 -0.31 -19.27 -5.27
C GLU A 50 -1.01 -20.02 -4.13
N ALA A 51 -0.79 -19.60 -2.88
CA ALA A 51 -1.50 -20.13 -1.71
C ALA A 51 -2.97 -19.66 -1.62
N GLY A 52 -3.44 -18.81 -2.54
CA GLY A 52 -4.81 -18.30 -2.55
C GLY A 52 -5.09 -17.23 -1.49
N ALA A 53 -4.05 -16.59 -0.94
CA ALA A 53 -4.21 -15.52 0.05
C ALA A 53 -4.61 -14.17 -0.58
N ALA A 54 -4.50 -14.04 -1.91
CA ALA A 54 -4.82 -12.83 -2.66
C ALA A 54 -6.30 -12.80 -3.09
N PRO A 55 -7.14 -11.93 -2.50
CA PRO A 55 -8.56 -11.86 -2.86
C PRO A 55 -8.72 -11.31 -4.29
N GLY A 56 -9.45 -12.06 -5.13
CA GLY A 56 -9.71 -11.66 -6.52
C GLY A 56 -8.53 -11.82 -7.48
N TYR A 57 -7.43 -12.44 -7.02
CA TYR A 57 -6.27 -12.78 -7.85
C TYR A 57 -5.91 -14.25 -7.64
N ASP A 58 -5.43 -14.90 -8.69
CA ASP A 58 -4.99 -16.29 -8.67
C ASP A 58 -3.62 -16.42 -9.34
N ALA A 59 -3.15 -17.67 -9.49
CA ALA A 59 -1.88 -17.97 -10.15
C ALA A 59 -1.83 -17.48 -11.62
N THR A 60 -2.97 -17.27 -12.29
CA THR A 60 -2.98 -16.79 -13.68
C THR A 60 -2.38 -15.38 -13.80
N LEU A 61 -2.45 -14.56 -12.74
CA LEU A 61 -1.76 -13.27 -12.69
C LEU A 61 -0.26 -13.43 -12.91
N LEU A 62 0.34 -14.47 -12.30
CA LEU A 62 1.77 -14.75 -12.37
C LEU A 62 2.15 -15.34 -13.73
N GLU A 63 1.23 -16.02 -14.41
CA GLU A 63 1.47 -16.60 -15.74
C GLU A 63 1.46 -15.55 -16.86
N ARG A 64 1.04 -14.31 -16.58
CA ARG A 64 1.00 -13.25 -17.59
C ARG A 64 2.40 -12.95 -18.15
N PRO A 65 2.55 -12.87 -19.49
CA PRO A 65 3.85 -12.66 -20.12
C PRO A 65 4.45 -11.29 -19.76
N HIS A 66 3.63 -10.25 -19.67
CA HIS A 66 4.05 -8.88 -19.31
C HIS A 66 3.37 -8.46 -18.00
N LEU A 67 3.74 -9.14 -16.91
CA LEU A 67 3.27 -8.75 -15.58
C LEU A 67 4.03 -7.51 -15.12
N THR A 68 3.33 -6.41 -14.89
CA THR A 68 3.94 -5.16 -14.44
C THR A 68 4.11 -5.12 -12.92
N ARG A 69 5.04 -4.28 -12.45
CA ARG A 69 5.24 -4.04 -11.01
C ARG A 69 3.97 -3.54 -10.32
N PHE A 70 3.22 -2.64 -10.96
CA PHE A 70 1.98 -2.11 -10.45
C PHE A 70 0.88 -3.18 -10.32
N GLU A 71 0.80 -4.11 -11.27
CA GLU A 71 -0.18 -5.21 -11.22
C GLU A 71 0.10 -6.18 -10.08
N LEU A 72 1.36 -6.54 -9.86
CA LEU A 72 1.74 -7.32 -8.68
C LEU A 72 1.40 -6.55 -7.39
N ALA A 73 1.74 -5.26 -7.34
CA ALA A 73 1.45 -4.41 -6.18
C ALA A 73 -0.05 -4.30 -5.88
N ARG A 74 -0.93 -4.32 -6.90
CA ARG A 74 -2.39 -4.33 -6.70
C ARG A 74 -2.89 -5.59 -5.99
N ALA A 75 -2.36 -6.75 -6.35
CA ALA A 75 -2.69 -8.00 -5.66
C ALA A 75 -2.22 -7.97 -4.20
N VAL A 76 -0.99 -7.50 -3.98
CA VAL A 76 -0.41 -7.35 -2.64
C VAL A 76 -1.18 -6.34 -1.79
N ALA A 77 -1.59 -5.21 -2.37
CA ALA A 77 -2.40 -4.21 -1.71
C ALA A 77 -3.76 -4.76 -1.27
N ALA A 78 -4.40 -5.60 -2.08
CA ALA A 78 -5.67 -6.24 -1.74
C ALA A 78 -5.50 -7.16 -0.51
N MET A 79 -4.46 -7.99 -0.49
CA MET A 79 -4.12 -8.85 0.66
C MET A 79 -3.94 -8.06 1.97
N LEU A 80 -3.26 -6.92 1.88
CA LEU A 80 -2.93 -6.10 3.05
C LEU A 80 -4.13 -5.33 3.61
N ARG A 81 -5.10 -4.94 2.76
CA ARG A 81 -6.29 -4.17 3.18
C ARG A 81 -7.37 -5.02 3.82
N ASP A 82 -7.65 -6.18 3.25
CA ASP A 82 -8.84 -6.95 3.61
C ASP A 82 -8.63 -7.84 4.85
N GLY A 83 -7.45 -7.76 5.47
CA GLY A 83 -7.17 -8.49 6.72
C GLY A 83 -7.03 -10.00 6.56
N TYR A 84 -7.00 -10.53 5.33
CA TYR A 84 -6.88 -11.98 5.05
C TYR A 84 -5.55 -12.59 5.52
N LEU A 85 -4.51 -11.78 5.65
CA LEU A 85 -3.18 -12.25 6.01
C LEU A 85 -3.04 -12.48 7.52
N THR A 86 -2.59 -13.68 7.85
CA THR A 86 -2.05 -14.00 9.19
C THR A 86 -0.80 -13.13 9.47
N PRO A 87 -0.42 -12.95 10.75
CA PRO A 87 0.78 -12.18 11.10
C PRO A 87 2.04 -12.69 10.39
N ALA A 88 2.23 -14.01 10.30
CA ALA A 88 3.36 -14.63 9.61
C ALA A 88 3.37 -14.36 8.09
N GLN A 89 2.19 -14.40 7.44
CA GLN A 89 2.09 -14.07 6.01
C GLN A 89 2.33 -12.57 5.75
N ARG A 90 1.90 -11.71 6.67
CA ARG A 90 2.20 -10.28 6.60
C ARG A 90 3.70 -10.01 6.73
N GLU A 91 4.38 -10.73 7.63
CA GLU A 91 5.84 -10.68 7.77
C GLU A 91 6.55 -11.21 6.51
N ALA A 92 6.04 -12.29 5.92
CA ALA A 92 6.55 -12.83 4.65
C ALA A 92 6.48 -11.82 3.51
N LEU A 93 5.51 -10.88 3.51
CA LEU A 93 5.42 -9.77 2.54
C LEU A 93 6.35 -8.59 2.83
N THR A 94 7.12 -8.59 3.91
CA THR A 94 8.08 -7.51 4.22
C THR A 94 9.04 -7.19 3.05
N PRO A 95 9.68 -8.15 2.37
CA PRO A 95 10.49 -7.85 1.18
C PRO A 95 9.68 -7.18 0.07
N THR A 96 8.46 -7.66 -0.21
CA THR A 96 7.56 -7.05 -1.20
C THR A 96 7.20 -5.63 -0.82
N GLN A 97 6.90 -5.38 0.45
CA GLN A 97 6.57 -4.06 0.98
C GLN A 97 7.71 -3.06 0.81
N LYS A 98 8.96 -3.50 0.99
CA LYS A 98 10.16 -2.66 0.80
C LYS A 98 10.41 -2.35 -0.67
N GLU A 99 10.35 -3.37 -1.52
CA GLU A 99 10.70 -3.24 -2.94
C GLU A 99 9.61 -2.52 -3.76
N TYR A 100 8.34 -2.72 -3.42
CA TYR A 100 7.17 -2.12 -4.09
C TYR A 100 6.56 -0.98 -3.27
N ALA A 101 7.35 -0.36 -2.37
CA ALA A 101 6.88 0.66 -1.43
C ALA A 101 6.20 1.84 -2.15
N ARG A 102 6.73 2.25 -3.31
CA ARG A 102 6.16 3.34 -4.12
C ARG A 102 4.78 2.98 -4.66
N GLU A 103 4.64 1.81 -5.28
CA GLU A 103 3.38 1.33 -5.86
C GLU A 103 2.34 1.12 -4.76
N LEU A 104 2.73 0.50 -3.64
CA LEU A 104 1.84 0.28 -2.51
C LEU A 104 1.40 1.60 -1.87
N GLN A 105 2.30 2.59 -1.74
CA GLN A 105 1.95 3.93 -1.29
C GLN A 105 0.99 4.65 -2.25
N ALA A 106 1.21 4.53 -3.57
CA ALA A 106 0.31 5.10 -4.57
C ALA A 106 -1.09 4.45 -4.52
N LEU A 107 -1.15 3.18 -4.15
CA LEU A 107 -2.40 2.48 -3.84
C LEU A 107 -2.95 2.87 -2.46
N GLY A 108 -2.24 3.62 -1.62
CA GLY A 108 -2.70 3.98 -0.28
C GLY A 108 -2.60 2.86 0.75
N VAL A 109 -1.79 1.83 0.47
CA VAL A 109 -1.38 0.80 1.43
C VAL A 109 -0.01 1.20 1.96
N GLY A 110 0.00 1.89 3.10
CA GLY A 110 1.22 2.37 3.74
C GLY A 110 1.92 1.27 4.52
N THR A 111 3.24 1.13 4.31
CA THR A 111 4.14 0.29 5.12
C THR A 111 4.58 0.97 6.41
N GLU A 112 4.35 2.27 6.51
CA GLU A 112 4.55 3.06 7.71
C GLU A 112 3.24 3.77 8.05
N SER A 113 2.87 3.73 9.33
CA SER A 113 1.95 4.71 9.90
C SER A 113 2.63 6.08 9.84
N LYS A 114 2.71 6.69 8.67
CA LYS A 114 3.14 8.08 8.58
C LYS A 114 2.09 8.87 9.37
N PRO A 115 2.46 9.58 10.45
CA PRO A 115 1.50 10.37 11.21
C PRO A 115 0.80 11.28 10.20
N ARG A 116 -0.49 11.04 9.99
CA ARG A 116 -1.31 11.89 9.15
C ARG A 116 -1.42 13.19 9.91
N GLY A 117 -0.58 14.17 9.55
CA GLY A 117 -0.74 15.51 10.06
C GLY A 117 -2.08 16.04 9.58
N ASN A 118 -2.91 16.52 10.51
CA ASN A 118 -4.15 17.18 10.15
C ASN A 118 -3.81 18.62 9.75
N ILE A 119 -4.21 19.01 8.54
CA ILE A 119 -4.15 20.40 8.09
C ILE A 119 -5.53 20.99 8.33
N GLU A 120 -5.64 21.88 9.31
CA GLU A 120 -6.85 22.65 9.55
C GLU A 120 -6.69 24.03 8.92
N ILE A 121 -7.52 24.32 7.92
CA ILE A 121 -7.58 25.63 7.27
C ILE A 121 -8.80 26.35 7.82
N SER A 122 -8.58 27.51 8.43
CA SER A 122 -9.65 28.38 8.94
C SER A 122 -9.54 29.77 8.33
N GLY A 123 -10.65 30.50 8.27
CA GLY A 123 -10.64 31.88 7.81
C GLY A 123 -11.83 32.66 8.33
N ASP A 124 -11.62 33.96 8.57
CA ASP A 124 -12.69 34.90 8.92
C ASP A 124 -12.73 36.06 7.92
N LEU A 125 -13.95 36.39 7.49
CA LEU A 125 -14.25 37.56 6.67
C LEU A 125 -15.13 38.49 7.50
N ARG A 126 -14.70 39.75 7.66
CA ARG A 126 -15.47 40.79 8.34
C ARG A 126 -15.63 42.01 7.45
N LEU A 127 -16.87 42.46 7.31
CA LEU A 127 -17.25 43.71 6.66
C LEU A 127 -17.92 44.61 7.69
N ARG A 128 -17.47 45.85 7.81
CA ARG A 128 -18.06 46.87 8.69
C ARG A 128 -18.32 48.15 7.89
N HIS A 129 -19.57 48.60 7.93
CA HIS A 129 -20.01 49.90 7.43
C HIS A 129 -20.46 50.73 8.64
N THR A 130 -19.93 51.93 8.81
CA THR A 130 -20.33 52.85 9.88
C THR A 130 -20.95 54.09 9.27
N GLU A 131 -22.22 54.37 9.59
CA GLU A 131 -22.90 55.59 9.19
C GLU A 131 -22.80 56.65 10.31
N GLY A 132 -22.16 57.78 9.99
CA GLY A 132 -21.90 58.92 10.87
C GLY A 132 -21.30 60.09 10.08
N THR A 133 -20.86 61.16 10.75
CA THR A 133 -20.31 62.39 10.12
C THR A 133 -19.14 62.12 9.17
N GLU A 134 -18.44 60.99 9.33
CA GLU A 134 -17.44 60.46 8.41
C GLU A 134 -17.82 59.01 8.06
N SER A 135 -18.08 58.74 6.78
CA SER A 135 -18.43 57.40 6.29
C SER A 135 -17.17 56.54 6.17
N GLU A 136 -16.98 55.59 7.08
CA GLU A 136 -15.83 54.68 7.07
C GLU A 136 -16.27 53.24 6.72
N ASN A 137 -15.57 52.66 5.73
CA ASN A 137 -15.75 51.29 5.30
C ASN A 137 -14.50 50.49 5.67
N ASP A 138 -14.67 49.43 6.47
CA ASP A 138 -13.58 48.54 6.88
C ASP A 138 -13.90 47.09 6.46
N ALA A 139 -12.94 46.48 5.77
CA ALA A 139 -13.03 45.11 5.30
C ALA A 139 -11.76 44.36 5.71
N ARG A 140 -11.94 43.24 6.42
CA ARG A 140 -10.84 42.40 6.87
C ARG A 140 -11.05 40.95 6.48
N VAL A 141 -9.99 40.37 5.92
CA VAL A 141 -9.89 38.94 5.64
C VAL A 141 -8.74 38.38 6.46
N ARG A 142 -8.95 37.24 7.12
CA ARG A 142 -7.88 36.46 7.74
C ARG A 142 -7.98 35.02 7.29
N ILE A 143 -6.82 34.43 7.04
CA ILE A 143 -6.67 33.03 6.67
C ILE A 143 -5.62 32.46 7.61
N GLY A 144 -5.99 31.38 8.30
CA GLY A 144 -5.12 30.62 9.18
C GLY A 144 -4.97 29.20 8.65
N ALA A 145 -3.76 28.65 8.77
CA ALA A 145 -3.51 27.23 8.57
C ALA A 145 -2.77 26.71 9.80
N VAL A 146 -3.29 25.65 10.41
CA VAL A 146 -2.66 24.96 11.53
C VAL A 146 -2.27 23.57 11.05
N TYR A 147 -1.00 23.24 11.23
CA TYR A 147 -0.49 21.90 11.01
C TYR A 147 -0.33 21.21 12.36
N THR A 148 -1.15 20.18 12.59
CA THR A 148 -1.06 19.35 13.80
C THR A 148 -0.50 17.99 13.42
N THR A 149 0.67 17.65 13.96
CA THR A 149 1.15 16.27 13.94
C THR A 149 0.54 15.51 15.12
N ASN A 150 0.06 14.30 14.87
CA ASN A 150 -0.32 13.34 15.91
C ASN A 150 0.94 12.63 16.43
#